data_AF-A0A4P9ZWP7-F1
#
_entry.id   AF-A0A4P9ZWP7-F1
#
_cell.length_a   1.000
_cell.length_b   1.000
_cell.length_c   1.000
_cell.angle_alpha   90.00
_cell.angle_beta   90.00
_cell.angle_gamma   90.00
#
_symmetry.space_group_name_H-M   'P 1'
#
loop_
_entity.id
_entity.type
_entity.pdbx_description
1 polymer ?
#
loop_
_entity_poly.entity_id
_entity_poly.type
_entity_poly.pdbx_seq_one_letter_code
_entity_poly.pdbx_strand_id
1 'polypeptide(L)'
;IAAYLVRQPLDSERRIRKILALLQRYGQPEAYALVCRSVARQRLDRGLYGPAIAYYMRANEPRRVAHIADELLLNYIRTGDLGQYTPIIDNLGPQNQLFSDHLQFLSQYRDFHEHSQRKEWVKAGQVLVGLLTTQVAPKKFWFIMLVDAIPLLEGDELVLNSQDTSELMRCLEEITSSHLNQQYLQLTSPLWLKSKDKSIANGRIPIDQQLEIVRMTLVRNLARSLL
;
A
#
# COMPACT_ATOMS: atom_id res chain seq x y z
N ILE A 1 8.26 38.96 -3.06
CA ILE A 1 7.53 38.55 -1.83
C ILE A 1 7.56 37.02 -1.64
N ALA A 2 7.20 36.22 -2.66
CA ALA A 2 7.25 34.74 -2.58
C ALA A 2 8.64 34.17 -2.18
N ALA A 3 9.72 34.65 -2.81
CA ALA A 3 11.09 34.17 -2.52
C ALA A 3 11.58 34.50 -1.09
N TYR A 4 11.05 35.55 -0.46
CA TYR A 4 11.44 35.96 0.90
C TYR A 4 10.68 35.17 1.98
N LEU A 5 9.43 34.77 1.70
CA LEU A 5 8.60 33.98 2.62
C LEU A 5 9.07 32.52 2.74
N VAL A 6 9.67 31.96 1.69
CA VAL A 6 10.20 30.58 1.69
C VAL A 6 11.48 30.43 2.51
N ARG A 7 12.23 31.52 2.73
CA ARG A 7 13.51 31.50 3.47
C ARG A 7 13.36 31.68 4.99
N GLN A 8 12.16 31.99 5.48
CA GLN A 8 11.88 32.14 6.90
C GLN A 8 11.52 30.78 7.51
N PRO A 9 11.94 30.47 8.75
CA PRO A 9 11.59 29.21 9.40
C PRO A 9 10.06 29.08 9.53
N LEU A 10 9.50 28.06 8.87
CA LEU A 10 8.07 27.73 8.84
C LEU A 10 7.71 26.86 10.06
N ASP A 11 8.01 27.35 11.27
CA ASP A 11 7.94 26.51 12.47
C ASP A 11 6.53 26.42 13.09
N SER A 12 5.66 27.40 12.81
CA SER A 12 4.31 27.45 13.38
C SER A 12 3.23 27.20 12.34
N GLU A 13 2.37 26.21 12.60
CA GLU A 13 1.20 25.87 11.78
C GLU A 13 0.29 27.09 11.56
N ARG A 14 0.16 27.95 12.57
CA ARG A 14 -0.62 29.20 12.48
C ARG A 14 -0.02 30.18 11.46
N ARG A 15 1.31 30.25 11.39
CA ARG A 15 2.02 31.11 10.42
C ARG A 15 1.88 30.57 9.00
N ILE A 16 2.03 29.25 8.83
CA ILE A 16 1.83 28.57 7.54
C ILE A 16 0.42 28.86 7.00
N ARG A 17 -0.62 28.64 7.82
CA ARG A 17 -2.02 28.91 7.41
C ARG A 17 -2.24 30.36 6.99
N LYS A 18 -1.69 31.33 7.73
CA LYS A 18 -1.77 32.76 7.39
C LYS A 18 -1.12 33.07 6.03
N ILE A 19 0.08 32.55 5.79
CA ILE A 19 0.81 32.75 4.53
C ILE A 19 0.01 32.17 3.36
N LEU A 20 -0.46 30.92 3.49
CA LEU A 20 -1.23 30.24 2.45
C LEU A 20 -2.54 30.99 2.14
N ALA A 21 -3.24 31.49 3.17
CA ALA A 21 -4.45 32.28 2.98
C ALA A 21 -4.19 33.59 2.23
N LEU A 22 -3.09 34.28 2.52
CA LEU A 22 -2.71 35.50 1.78
C LEU A 22 -2.36 35.17 0.32
N LEU A 23 -1.56 34.12 0.07
CA LEU A 23 -1.19 33.72 -1.29
C LEU A 23 -2.41 33.33 -2.13
N GLN A 24 -3.38 32.66 -1.52
CA GLN A 24 -4.64 32.34 -2.17
C GLN A 24 -5.47 33.60 -2.46
N ARG A 25 -5.59 34.52 -1.49
CA ARG A 25 -6.32 35.79 -1.67
C ARG A 25 -5.73 36.66 -2.78
N TYR A 26 -4.42 36.66 -2.94
CA TYR A 26 -3.72 37.45 -3.97
C TYR A 26 -3.51 36.69 -5.29
N GLY A 27 -4.08 35.49 -5.45
CA GLY A 27 -4.00 34.73 -6.70
C GLY A 27 -2.59 34.33 -7.10
N GLN A 28 -1.77 33.85 -6.14
CA GLN A 28 -0.38 33.45 -6.36
C GLN A 28 -0.20 31.91 -6.27
N PRO A 29 -0.72 31.14 -7.24
CA PRO A 29 -0.76 29.67 -7.17
C PRO A 29 0.63 29.03 -7.15
N GLU A 30 1.60 29.57 -7.89
CA GLU A 30 2.97 29.05 -7.91
C GLU A 30 3.65 29.20 -6.53
N ALA A 31 3.54 30.39 -5.93
CA ALA A 31 4.06 30.64 -4.59
C ALA A 31 3.35 29.77 -3.54
N TYR A 32 2.04 29.57 -3.67
CA TYR A 32 1.27 28.68 -2.80
C TYR A 32 1.79 27.25 -2.88
N ALA A 33 1.97 26.71 -4.10
CA ALA A 33 2.50 25.36 -4.31
C ALA A 33 3.92 25.22 -3.75
N LEU A 34 4.79 26.22 -3.92
CA LEU A 34 6.15 26.22 -3.37
C LEU A 34 6.16 26.16 -1.85
N VAL A 35 5.31 26.93 -1.17
CA VAL A 35 5.19 26.89 0.29
C VAL A 35 4.68 25.53 0.76
N CYS A 36 3.60 25.02 0.14
CA CYS A 36 3.07 23.69 0.45
C CYS A 36 4.13 22.59 0.28
N ARG A 37 4.87 22.60 -0.84
CA ARG A 37 5.97 21.65 -1.12
C ARG A 37 7.09 21.72 -0.08
N SER A 38 7.46 22.93 0.34
CA SER A 38 8.49 23.15 1.36
C SER A 38 8.06 22.60 2.72
N VAL A 39 6.83 22.92 3.16
CA VAL A 39 6.26 22.40 4.41
C VAL A 39 6.13 20.89 4.36
N ALA A 40 5.62 20.33 3.26
CA ALA A 40 5.49 18.88 3.09
C ALA A 40 6.84 18.17 3.26
N ARG A 41 7.90 18.69 2.64
CA ARG A 41 9.26 18.15 2.79
C ARG A 41 9.72 18.18 4.25
N GLN A 42 9.57 19.31 4.92
CA GLN A 42 9.93 19.44 6.34
C GLN A 42 9.16 18.48 7.25
N ARG A 43 7.88 18.21 6.95
CA ARG A 43 7.07 17.23 7.70
C ARG A 43 7.52 15.80 7.41
N LEU A 44 7.83 15.48 6.16
CA LEU A 44 8.33 14.17 5.74
C LEU A 44 9.69 13.87 6.39
N ASP A 45 10.61 14.83 6.41
CA ASP A 45 11.93 14.70 7.06
C ASP A 45 11.82 14.40 8.57
N ARG A 46 10.66 14.68 9.19
CA ARG A 46 10.34 14.38 10.59
C ARG A 46 9.50 13.10 10.77
N GLY A 47 9.26 12.32 9.71
CA GLY A 47 8.43 11.12 9.73
C GLY A 47 6.92 11.38 9.84
N LEU A 48 6.47 12.64 9.64
CA LEU A 48 5.06 13.01 9.74
C LEU A 48 4.36 12.84 8.38
N TYR A 49 4.06 11.59 8.01
CA TYR A 49 3.53 11.23 6.70
C TYR A 49 2.17 11.86 6.37
N GLY A 50 1.19 11.82 7.29
CA GLY A 50 -0.15 12.38 7.04
C GLY A 50 -0.13 13.87 6.67
N PRO A 51 0.48 14.74 7.48
CA PRO A 51 0.67 16.14 7.12
C PRO A 51 1.46 16.35 5.82
N ALA A 52 2.50 15.54 5.57
CA ALA A 52 3.28 15.64 4.34
C ALA A 52 2.43 15.34 3.09
N ILE A 53 1.65 14.26 3.11
CA ILE A 53 0.72 13.89 2.03
C ILE A 53 -0.29 15.02 1.80
N ALA A 54 -0.93 15.52 2.86
CA ALA A 54 -1.92 16.59 2.75
C ALA A 54 -1.35 17.86 2.10
N TYR A 55 -0.12 18.26 2.44
CA TYR A 55 0.52 19.42 1.82
C TYR A 55 0.98 19.14 0.38
N TYR A 56 1.41 17.93 0.03
CA TYR A 56 1.71 17.57 -1.37
C TYR A 56 0.46 17.50 -2.24
N MET A 57 -0.67 17.04 -1.71
CA MET A 57 -1.97 17.11 -2.41
C MET A 57 -2.36 18.56 -2.69
N ARG A 58 -2.24 19.45 -1.69
CA ARG A 58 -2.48 20.90 -1.87
C ARG A 58 -1.55 21.55 -2.89
N ALA A 59 -0.34 21.03 -3.05
CA ALA A 59 0.61 21.47 -4.07
C ALA A 59 0.39 20.82 -5.46
N ASN A 60 -0.61 19.94 -5.59
CA ASN A 60 -0.88 19.13 -6.78
C ASN A 60 0.32 18.26 -7.23
N GLU A 61 0.92 17.52 -6.30
CA GLU A 61 2.15 16.73 -6.54
C GLU A 61 1.90 15.20 -6.43
N PRO A 62 1.17 14.57 -7.37
CA PRO A 62 0.81 13.16 -7.28
C PRO A 62 2.02 12.22 -7.23
N ARG A 63 3.12 12.56 -7.93
CA ARG A 63 4.35 11.76 -7.90
C ARG A 63 5.00 11.71 -6.51
N ARG A 64 4.90 12.79 -5.73
CA ARG A 64 5.46 12.83 -4.37
C ARG A 64 4.57 12.08 -3.38
N VAL A 65 3.25 12.16 -3.56
CA VAL A 65 2.30 11.36 -2.79
C VAL A 65 2.51 9.86 -3.06
N ALA A 66 2.67 9.48 -4.32
CA ALA A 66 2.99 8.11 -4.72
C ALA A 66 4.30 7.60 -4.10
N HIS A 67 5.34 8.45 -4.07
CA HIS A 67 6.60 8.10 -3.42
C HIS A 67 6.44 7.82 -1.92
N ILE A 68 5.68 8.65 -1.20
CA ILE A 68 5.38 8.39 0.22
C ILE A 68 4.60 7.08 0.36
N ALA A 69 3.58 6.83 -0.47
CA ALA A 69 2.81 5.59 -0.40
C ALA A 69 3.69 4.35 -0.61
N ASP A 70 4.62 4.40 -1.58
CA ASP A 70 5.62 3.34 -1.79
C ASP A 70 6.53 3.15 -0.57
N GLU A 71 6.99 4.22 0.08
CA GLU A 71 7.79 4.13 1.31
C GLU A 71 7.03 3.43 2.44
N LEU A 72 5.74 3.75 2.62
CA LEU A 72 4.89 3.11 3.64
C LEU A 72 4.68 1.62 3.35
N LEU A 73 4.45 1.26 2.08
CA LEU A 73 4.33 -0.15 1.67
C LEU A 73 5.65 -0.92 1.86
N LEU A 74 6.80 -0.32 1.57
CA LEU A 74 8.10 -0.93 1.83
C LEU A 74 8.38 -1.09 3.34
N ASN A 75 7.92 -0.16 4.17
CA ASN A 75 8.00 -0.31 5.62
C ASN A 75 7.08 -1.42 6.13
N TYR A 76 5.91 -1.61 5.53
CA TYR A 76 5.07 -2.79 5.80
C TYR A 76 5.82 -4.09 5.51
N ILE A 77 6.48 -4.22 4.35
CA ILE A 77 7.28 -5.41 4.01
C ILE A 77 8.35 -5.73 5.08
N ARG A 78 8.91 -4.71 5.72
CA ARG A 78 9.94 -4.87 6.76
C ARG A 78 9.35 -5.23 8.13
N THR A 79 8.20 -4.67 8.48
CA THR A 79 7.65 -4.69 9.84
C THR A 79 6.49 -5.66 10.03
N GLY A 80 5.73 -5.91 8.97
CA GLY A 80 4.47 -6.65 9.03
C GLY A 80 3.35 -5.90 9.74
N ASP A 81 3.47 -4.59 9.89
CA ASP A 81 2.43 -3.76 10.50
C ASP A 81 2.04 -2.64 9.54
N LEU A 82 0.91 -2.85 8.85
CA LEU A 82 0.26 -1.83 8.03
C LEU A 82 -0.72 -0.98 8.87
N GLY A 83 -1.12 -1.48 10.04
CA GLY A 83 -2.12 -0.85 10.93
C GLY A 83 -1.63 0.47 11.52
N GLN A 84 -0.33 0.65 11.72
CA GLN A 84 0.27 1.94 12.11
C GLN A 84 -0.08 3.10 11.15
N TYR A 85 -0.45 2.81 9.90
CA TYR A 85 -0.79 3.82 8.89
C TYR A 85 -2.30 4.03 8.73
N THR A 86 -3.14 3.22 9.38
CA THR A 86 -4.60 3.37 9.38
C THR A 86 -5.07 4.79 9.72
N PRO A 87 -4.59 5.45 10.80
CA PRO A 87 -5.02 6.80 11.12
C PRO A 87 -4.63 7.81 10.03
N ILE A 88 -3.54 7.59 9.30
CA ILE A 88 -3.13 8.47 8.21
C ILE A 88 -4.11 8.34 7.05
N ILE A 89 -4.42 7.10 6.65
CA ILE A 89 -5.27 6.79 5.49
C ILE A 89 -6.72 7.21 5.72
N ASP A 90 -7.26 6.96 6.92
CA ASP A 90 -8.65 7.31 7.27
C ASP A 90 -8.85 8.83 7.28
N ASN A 91 -7.88 9.58 7.79
CA ASN A 91 -7.95 11.04 7.88
C ASN A 91 -7.86 11.74 6.51
N LEU A 92 -7.43 11.05 5.45
CA LEU A 92 -7.44 11.62 4.10
C LEU A 92 -8.86 11.70 3.52
N GLY A 93 -9.73 10.77 3.89
CA GLY A 93 -11.05 10.58 3.29
C GLY A 93 -11.02 9.97 1.88
N PRO A 94 -12.13 9.35 1.43
CA PRO A 94 -12.14 8.49 0.24
C PRO A 94 -11.69 9.17 -1.06
N GLN A 95 -12.06 10.44 -1.26
CA GLN A 95 -11.71 11.18 -2.48
C GLN A 95 -10.20 11.42 -2.61
N ASN A 96 -9.51 11.65 -1.50
CA ASN A 96 -8.07 11.91 -1.50
C ASN A 96 -7.25 10.61 -1.62
N GLN A 97 -7.82 9.46 -1.29
CA GLN A 97 -7.15 8.17 -1.49
C GLN A 97 -6.92 7.87 -2.98
N LEU A 98 -7.77 8.42 -3.86
CA LEU A 98 -7.65 8.31 -5.32
C LEU A 98 -6.70 9.33 -5.96
N PHE A 99 -5.99 10.13 -5.16
CA PHE A 99 -5.11 11.19 -5.69
C PHE A 99 -3.90 10.63 -6.48
N SER A 100 -3.51 9.38 -6.21
CA SER A 100 -2.52 8.65 -7.00
C SER A 100 -2.78 7.15 -6.87
N ASP A 101 -2.54 6.38 -7.92
CA ASP A 101 -2.76 4.92 -7.94
C ASP A 101 -2.02 4.19 -6.81
N HIS A 102 -0.81 4.66 -6.45
CA HIS A 102 -0.04 4.10 -5.35
C HIS A 102 -0.68 4.34 -3.97
N LEU A 103 -1.30 5.51 -3.77
CA LEU A 103 -2.03 5.81 -2.55
C LEU A 103 -3.36 5.05 -2.49
N GLN A 104 -4.02 4.90 -3.64
CA GLN A 104 -5.22 4.06 -3.76
C GLN A 104 -4.89 2.61 -3.40
N PHE A 105 -3.80 2.08 -3.97
CA PHE A 105 -3.31 0.74 -3.63
C PHE A 105 -3.03 0.59 -2.13
N LEU A 106 -2.26 1.51 -1.54
CA LEU A 106 -1.97 1.50 -0.11
C LEU A 106 -3.26 1.50 0.74
N SER A 107 -4.24 2.33 0.37
CA SER A 107 -5.52 2.41 1.08
C SER A 107 -6.29 1.10 1.01
N GLN A 108 -6.52 0.58 -0.19
CA GLN A 108 -7.28 -0.66 -0.39
C GLN A 108 -6.55 -1.87 0.21
N TYR A 109 -5.23 -1.91 0.12
CA TYR A 109 -4.47 -3.00 0.72
C TYR A 109 -4.50 -2.96 2.25
N ARG A 110 -4.55 -1.76 2.85
CA ARG A 110 -4.86 -1.61 4.27
C ARG A 110 -6.25 -2.16 4.58
N ASP A 111 -7.26 -1.82 3.79
CA ASP A 111 -8.64 -2.28 4.01
C ASP A 111 -8.71 -3.82 3.98
N PHE A 112 -7.98 -4.47 3.06
CA PHE A 112 -7.83 -5.94 3.05
C PHE A 112 -7.30 -6.49 4.38
N HIS A 113 -6.22 -5.91 4.91
CA HIS A 113 -5.64 -6.31 6.19
C HIS A 113 -6.58 -6.05 7.37
N GLU A 114 -7.28 -4.92 7.37
CA GLU A 114 -8.25 -4.56 8.41
C GLU A 114 -9.45 -5.53 8.43
N HIS A 115 -10.03 -5.85 7.27
CA HIS A 115 -11.08 -6.86 7.17
C HIS A 115 -10.57 -8.25 7.59
N SER A 116 -9.34 -8.61 7.22
CA SER A 116 -8.73 -9.89 7.61
C SER A 116 -8.54 -9.99 9.13
N GLN A 117 -8.09 -8.92 9.80
CA GLN A 117 -7.95 -8.87 11.26
C GLN A 117 -9.29 -8.98 11.98
N ARG A 118 -10.35 -8.41 11.40
CA ARG A 118 -11.73 -8.50 11.91
C ARG A 118 -12.43 -9.80 11.54
N LYS A 119 -11.78 -10.71 10.80
CA LYS A 119 -12.35 -11.95 10.25
C LYS A 119 -13.56 -11.70 9.33
N GLU A 120 -13.63 -10.53 8.70
CA GLU A 120 -14.63 -10.19 7.69
C GLU A 120 -14.19 -10.75 6.33
N TRP A 121 -14.04 -12.07 6.23
CA TRP A 121 -13.33 -12.72 5.12
C TRP A 121 -13.92 -12.44 3.74
N VAL A 122 -15.25 -12.42 3.62
CA VAL A 122 -15.95 -12.07 2.36
C VAL A 122 -15.52 -10.69 1.85
N LYS A 123 -15.46 -9.69 2.73
CA LYS A 123 -15.02 -8.34 2.34
C LYS A 123 -13.54 -8.31 2.00
N ALA A 124 -12.70 -8.98 2.80
CA ALA A 124 -11.28 -9.10 2.51
C ALA A 124 -11.04 -9.75 1.13
N GLY A 125 -11.76 -10.81 0.80
CA GLY A 125 -11.69 -11.49 -0.49
C GLY A 125 -12.06 -10.56 -1.65
N GLN A 126 -13.17 -9.81 -1.51
CA GLN A 126 -13.60 -8.83 -2.52
C GLN A 126 -12.53 -7.75 -2.76
N VAL A 127 -11.94 -7.20 -1.68
CA VAL A 127 -10.87 -6.20 -1.81
C VAL A 127 -9.64 -6.80 -2.49
N LEU A 128 -9.21 -8.00 -2.09
CA LEU A 128 -8.06 -8.69 -2.66
C LEU A 128 -8.22 -8.94 -4.16
N VAL A 129 -9.34 -9.53 -4.57
CA VAL A 129 -9.65 -9.81 -5.98
C VAL A 129 -9.71 -8.50 -6.76
N GLY A 130 -10.37 -7.47 -6.21
CA GLY A 130 -10.45 -6.14 -6.83
C GLY A 130 -9.06 -5.56 -7.09
N LEU A 131 -8.17 -5.59 -6.10
CA LEU A 131 -6.80 -5.08 -6.22
C LEU A 131 -5.99 -5.77 -7.32
N LEU A 132 -6.09 -7.09 -7.43
CA LEU A 132 -5.34 -7.89 -8.41
C LEU A 132 -5.90 -7.79 -9.83
N THR A 133 -7.22 -7.65 -9.97
CA THR A 133 -7.90 -7.67 -11.28
C THR A 133 -8.06 -6.28 -11.90
N THR A 134 -8.13 -5.21 -11.11
CA THR A 134 -8.36 -3.83 -11.58
C THR A 134 -7.09 -3.05 -11.90
N GLN A 135 -5.91 -3.69 -11.91
CA GLN A 135 -4.60 -3.08 -12.14
C GLN A 135 -4.17 -2.01 -11.12
N VAL A 136 -4.90 -1.85 -10.01
CA VAL A 136 -4.53 -0.94 -8.91
C VAL A 136 -3.25 -1.41 -8.22
N ALA A 137 -3.10 -2.72 -7.98
CA ALA A 137 -1.91 -3.26 -7.34
C ALA A 137 -0.72 -3.34 -8.31
N PRO A 138 0.43 -2.74 -7.99
CA PRO A 138 1.65 -2.93 -8.77
C PRO A 138 2.09 -4.40 -8.76
N LYS A 139 2.49 -4.94 -9.92
CA LYS A 139 2.88 -6.36 -10.07
C LYS A 139 3.92 -6.87 -9.06
N LYS A 140 4.86 -6.01 -8.65
CA LYS A 140 5.87 -6.34 -7.62
C LYS A 140 5.25 -6.71 -6.25
N PHE A 141 4.00 -6.32 -5.98
CA PHE A 141 3.27 -6.65 -4.77
C PHE A 141 2.37 -7.88 -4.89
N TRP A 142 2.09 -8.37 -6.10
CA TRP A 142 1.11 -9.45 -6.29
C TRP A 142 1.46 -10.70 -5.50
N PHE A 143 2.74 -11.13 -5.49
CA PHE A 143 3.15 -12.29 -4.71
C PHE A 143 2.94 -12.09 -3.20
N ILE A 144 3.26 -10.91 -2.68
CA ILE A 144 3.09 -10.56 -1.26
C ILE A 144 1.60 -10.64 -0.89
N MET A 145 0.73 -10.11 -1.74
CA MET A 145 -0.72 -10.15 -1.54
C MET A 145 -1.26 -11.58 -1.56
N LEU A 146 -0.79 -12.41 -2.49
CA LEU A 146 -1.18 -13.83 -2.56
C LEU A 146 -0.74 -14.61 -1.31
N VAL A 147 0.44 -14.30 -0.77
CA VAL A 147 0.89 -14.86 0.52
C VAL A 147 -0.01 -14.38 1.66
N ASP A 148 -0.31 -13.09 1.71
CA ASP A 148 -1.16 -12.52 2.77
C ASP A 148 -2.59 -13.05 2.71
N ALA A 149 -3.03 -13.57 1.56
CA ALA A 149 -4.32 -14.20 1.36
C ALA A 149 -4.37 -15.67 1.84
N ILE A 150 -3.25 -16.31 2.18
CA ILE A 150 -3.24 -17.73 2.60
C ILE A 150 -4.25 -18.00 3.73
N PRO A 151 -4.32 -17.22 4.82
CA PRO A 151 -5.29 -17.47 5.89
C PRO A 151 -6.75 -17.41 5.43
N LEU A 152 -7.04 -16.54 4.44
CA LEU A 152 -8.37 -16.42 3.84
C LEU A 152 -8.69 -17.63 2.95
N LEU A 153 -7.72 -18.10 2.17
CA LEU A 153 -7.89 -19.21 1.23
C LEU A 153 -7.99 -20.58 1.92
N GLU A 154 -7.28 -20.74 3.04
CA GLU A 154 -7.26 -21.98 3.83
C GLU A 154 -8.33 -22.01 4.93
N GLY A 155 -9.08 -20.91 5.13
CA GLY A 155 -10.16 -20.85 6.10
C GLY A 155 -11.29 -21.85 5.81
N ASP A 156 -12.05 -22.21 6.84
CA ASP A 156 -13.15 -23.19 6.74
C ASP A 156 -14.28 -22.73 5.80
N GLU A 157 -14.52 -21.42 5.74
CA GLU A 157 -15.50 -20.81 4.85
C GLU A 157 -14.94 -20.67 3.44
N LEU A 158 -15.75 -21.03 2.43
CA LEU A 158 -15.39 -20.80 1.02
C LEU A 158 -15.66 -19.33 0.65
N VAL A 159 -14.62 -18.51 0.76
CA VAL A 159 -14.69 -17.06 0.53
C VAL A 159 -14.57 -16.68 -0.94
N LEU A 160 -13.66 -17.36 -1.66
CA LEU A 160 -13.45 -17.14 -3.09
C LEU A 160 -14.08 -18.28 -3.88
N ASN A 161 -14.78 -17.94 -4.96
CA ASN A 161 -15.34 -18.93 -5.87
C ASN A 161 -14.28 -19.39 -6.90
N SER A 162 -14.67 -20.28 -7.81
CA SER A 162 -13.78 -20.81 -8.84
C SER A 162 -13.26 -19.74 -9.81
N GLN A 163 -14.07 -18.72 -10.12
CA GLN A 163 -13.69 -17.61 -10.98
C GLN A 163 -12.64 -16.70 -10.30
N ASP A 164 -12.91 -16.29 -9.06
CA ASP A 164 -12.00 -15.47 -8.26
C ASP A 164 -10.65 -16.18 -8.08
N THR A 165 -10.68 -17.47 -7.73
CA THR A 165 -9.48 -18.28 -7.55
C THR A 165 -8.70 -18.45 -8.85
N SER A 166 -9.39 -18.59 -9.98
CA SER A 166 -8.76 -18.65 -11.30
C SER A 166 -8.04 -17.35 -11.66
N GLU A 167 -8.58 -16.18 -11.29
CA GLU A 167 -7.89 -14.90 -11.48
C GLU A 167 -6.63 -14.79 -10.63
N LEU A 168 -6.68 -15.23 -9.36
CA LEU A 168 -5.49 -15.26 -8.50
C LEU A 168 -4.41 -16.21 -9.06
N MET A 169 -4.80 -17.38 -9.58
CA MET A 169 -3.89 -18.29 -10.27
C MET A 169 -3.29 -17.65 -11.53
N ARG A 170 -4.10 -16.95 -12.33
CA ARG A 170 -3.63 -16.21 -13.52
C ARG A 170 -2.60 -15.15 -13.13
N CYS A 171 -2.85 -14.39 -12.06
CA CYS A 171 -1.90 -13.41 -11.53
C CYS A 171 -0.57 -14.05 -11.10
N LEU A 172 -0.62 -15.20 -10.41
CA LEU A 172 0.57 -15.93 -10.01
C LEU A 172 1.36 -16.44 -11.23
N GLU A 173 0.68 -17.00 -12.22
CA GLU A 173 1.31 -17.47 -13.45
C GLU A 173 1.97 -16.31 -14.21
N GLU A 174 1.30 -15.16 -14.29
CA GLU A 174 1.81 -13.96 -14.95
C GLU A 174 3.12 -13.45 -14.33
N ILE A 175 3.25 -13.44 -12.99
CA ILE A 175 4.49 -12.99 -12.35
C ILE A 175 5.60 -14.05 -12.36
N THR A 176 5.26 -15.34 -12.41
CA THR A 176 6.25 -16.43 -12.39
C THR A 176 6.82 -16.75 -13.78
N SER A 177 5.99 -16.66 -14.82
CA SER A 177 6.39 -16.86 -16.22
C SER A 177 7.06 -15.64 -16.86
N SER A 178 6.98 -14.46 -16.22
CA SER A 178 7.59 -13.24 -16.72
C SER A 178 9.12 -13.30 -16.74
N HIS A 179 9.74 -12.66 -17.73
CA HIS A 179 11.19 -12.40 -17.76
C HIS A 179 11.66 -11.51 -16.59
N LEU A 180 10.73 -10.80 -15.94
CA LEU A 180 10.97 -10.00 -14.73
C LEU A 180 10.59 -10.75 -13.45
N ASN A 181 10.38 -12.08 -13.50
CA ASN A 181 10.00 -12.87 -12.32
C ASN A 181 10.94 -12.64 -11.14
N GLN A 182 12.24 -12.56 -11.40
CA GLN A 182 13.24 -12.28 -10.39
C GLN A 182 12.97 -10.96 -9.69
N GLN A 183 12.45 -9.93 -10.36
CA GLN A 183 12.11 -8.64 -9.75
C GLN A 183 10.80 -8.69 -8.96
N TYR A 184 9.80 -9.41 -9.47
CA TYR A 184 8.50 -9.55 -8.80
C TYR A 184 8.58 -10.41 -7.53
N LEU A 185 9.53 -11.34 -7.48
CA LEU A 185 9.70 -12.29 -6.38
C LEU A 185 10.78 -11.88 -5.36
N GLN A 186 11.39 -10.70 -5.48
CA GLN A 186 12.41 -10.22 -4.50
C GLN A 186 11.79 -9.80 -3.17
N LEU A 187 10.54 -9.33 -3.22
CA LEU A 187 9.86 -8.84 -2.03
C LEU A 187 9.27 -10.04 -1.27
N THR A 188 9.49 -10.05 0.04
CA THR A 188 9.07 -11.15 0.92
C THR A 188 7.96 -10.66 1.84
N SER A 189 6.87 -11.42 1.95
CA SER A 189 5.80 -11.09 2.89
C SER A 189 6.30 -11.20 4.35
N PRO A 190 5.88 -10.29 5.23
CA PRO A 190 6.13 -10.37 6.67
C PRO A 190 5.60 -11.65 7.33
N LEU A 191 4.59 -12.32 6.77
CA LEU A 191 4.10 -13.61 7.30
C LEU A 191 5.21 -14.66 7.34
N TRP A 192 6.06 -14.70 6.31
CA TRP A 192 7.17 -15.63 6.24
C TRP A 192 8.34 -15.24 7.13
N LEU A 193 8.54 -13.94 7.40
CA LEU A 193 9.55 -13.46 8.35
C LEU A 193 9.25 -13.87 9.81
N LYS A 194 7.99 -14.17 10.13
CA LYS A 194 7.56 -14.57 11.49
C LYS A 194 7.59 -16.09 11.74
N SER A 195 7.93 -16.90 10.72
CA SER A 195 8.03 -18.35 10.88
C SER A 195 9.16 -18.73 11.85
N LYS A 196 8.84 -19.45 12.93
CA LYS A 196 9.77 -19.82 14.02
C LYS A 196 10.65 -21.04 13.71
N ASP A 197 10.66 -21.53 12.47
CA ASP A 197 11.35 -22.76 12.12
C ASP A 197 12.88 -22.54 12.07
N LYS A 198 13.57 -23.00 13.11
CA LYS A 198 15.02 -22.84 13.32
C LYS A 198 15.89 -23.67 12.36
N SER A 199 15.28 -24.53 11.53
CA SER A 199 15.98 -25.31 10.51
C SER A 199 16.39 -24.48 9.29
N ILE A 200 15.85 -23.27 9.16
CA ILE A 200 16.07 -22.37 8.04
C ILE A 200 17.19 -21.39 8.42
N ALA A 201 18.41 -21.63 7.94
CA ALA A 201 19.51 -20.69 8.09
C ALA A 201 19.07 -19.30 7.56
N ASN A 202 19.10 -18.28 8.43
CA ASN A 202 18.60 -16.91 8.22
C ASN A 202 17.07 -16.68 8.22
N GLY A 203 16.24 -17.67 8.61
CA GLY A 203 14.81 -17.47 8.89
C GLY A 203 13.94 -17.08 7.68
N ARG A 204 14.42 -17.29 6.45
CA ARG A 204 13.67 -17.03 5.22
C ARG A 204 13.43 -18.32 4.46
N ILE A 205 12.17 -18.70 4.32
CA ILE A 205 11.75 -19.83 3.48
C ILE A 205 12.21 -19.56 2.03
N PRO A 206 12.88 -20.50 1.35
CA PRO A 206 13.26 -20.35 -0.05
C PRO A 206 12.08 -19.98 -0.94
N ILE A 207 12.30 -19.13 -1.95
CA ILE A 207 11.22 -18.62 -2.80
C ILE A 207 10.44 -19.75 -3.50
N ASP A 208 11.13 -20.82 -3.91
CA ASP A 208 10.50 -21.98 -4.56
C ASP A 208 9.50 -22.68 -3.63
N GLN A 209 9.83 -22.81 -2.34
CA GLN A 209 8.93 -23.36 -1.33
C GLN A 209 7.74 -22.44 -1.07
N GLN A 210 7.97 -21.11 -1.01
CA GLN A 210 6.86 -20.16 -0.86
C GLN A 210 5.89 -20.23 -2.06
N LEU A 211 6.42 -20.34 -3.28
CA LEU A 211 5.64 -20.50 -4.50
C LEU A 211 4.81 -21.79 -4.47
N GLU A 212 5.41 -22.90 -4.04
CA GLU A 212 4.71 -24.17 -3.91
C GLU A 212 3.56 -24.08 -2.91
N ILE A 213 3.76 -23.44 -1.76
CA ILE A 213 2.70 -23.24 -0.77
C ILE A 213 1.55 -22.42 -1.37
N VAL A 214 1.84 -21.27 -1.97
CA VAL A 214 0.80 -20.42 -2.59
C VAL A 214 0.04 -21.19 -3.68
N ARG A 215 0.75 -21.95 -4.54
CA ARG A 215 0.12 -22.79 -5.58
C ARG A 215 -0.81 -23.83 -4.96
N MET A 216 -0.35 -24.56 -3.94
CA MET A 216 -1.13 -25.59 -3.27
C MET A 216 -2.38 -25.02 -2.60
N THR A 217 -2.24 -23.87 -1.93
CA THR A 217 -3.37 -23.18 -1.29
C THR A 217 -4.42 -22.75 -2.31
N LEU A 218 -4.02 -22.20 -3.46
CA LEU A 218 -4.93 -21.85 -4.55
C LEU A 218 -5.63 -23.09 -5.14
N VAL A 219 -4.88 -24.16 -5.41
CA VAL A 219 -5.44 -25.41 -5.97
C VAL A 219 -6.47 -26.02 -5.02
N ARG A 220 -6.19 -26.04 -3.70
CA ARG A 220 -7.15 -26.54 -2.70
C ARG A 220 -8.41 -25.68 -2.65
N ASN A 221 -8.28 -24.35 -2.68
CA ASN A 221 -9.44 -23.46 -2.69
C ASN A 221 -10.30 -23.68 -3.95
N LEU A 222 -9.66 -23.79 -5.12
CA LEU A 222 -10.35 -24.11 -6.37
C LEU A 222 -11.09 -25.44 -6.27
N ALA A 223 -10.43 -26.51 -5.79
CA ALA A 223 -11.06 -27.81 -5.62
C ALA A 223 -12.29 -27.75 -4.70
N ARG A 224 -12.20 -27.02 -3.57
CA ARG A 224 -13.34 -26.80 -2.67
C ARG A 224 -14.48 -26.03 -3.33
N SER A 225 -14.18 -25.10 -4.23
CA SER A 225 -15.18 -24.29 -4.94
C SER A 225 -15.94 -25.04 -6.05
N LEU A 226 -15.48 -26.22 -6.43
CA LEU A 226 -16.05 -27.05 -7.50
C LEU A 226 -16.90 -28.23 -6.98
N LEU A 227 -16.92 -28.44 -5.65
CA LEU A 227 -17.71 -29.46 -4.96
C LEU A 227 -19.07 -28.89 -4.53
#